data_AF-A0AAU6EHR0-F1
#
_entry.id   AF-A0AAU6EHR0-F1
#
_cell.length_a   1.000
_cell.length_b   1.000
_cell.length_c   1.000
_cell.angle_alpha   90.00
_cell.angle_beta   90.00
_cell.angle_gamma   90.00
#
_symmetry.space_group_name_H-M   'P 1'
#
loop_
_entity.id
_entity.type
_entity.pdbx_description
1 polymer ?
#
loop_
_entity_poly.entity_id
_entity_poly.type
_entity_poly.pdbx_seq_one_letter_code
_entity_poly.pdbx_strand_id
1 'polypeptide(L)'
;MSIFEPDEGTLVVLPSLSLPQDELRRITGALCYEERLLFLLLTLRKPGVEVVYLTSTPVDGAVVDYYLGFLDDPDEARTRLQMISLDDPDTHPLTEALLRRPDVIARIRAALGDHREGDAPSAAGRNGRSAWMVPFVVSEYEERLAGILSLPVYGPATSLAHLGSKSGGRVIGDEAGVPLVRGFGDLRSLIEVEHAARAMSPTSRLMVKLNNSYSGLGNAIVTKDDRPLPSCPTSFSASDESWTTFAEKVAERGAVIEEFIEDRPLHSPSALARITPGGTYDVVATHEQVLGGPNGDVYQGCSFPARQEYRAELGAHAERIARILAGRGVVGLFGIDFFAVKTDGGYRTLLCEINLRIGGTTHPFGAALLTTGASYDPESHTLVHAGRPKHYVATDNCAAPALRGRTPGEVVKLVHDEGLGFDRESRTGNVLHMLGGITKYGKLGFTSIGDSAEEAAELHRRTLVTLRQTA
;
A
#
# COMPACT_ATOMS: atom_id res chain seq x y z
N MET A 1 -5.37 17.40 -8.48
CA MET A 1 -5.98 16.87 -7.24
C MET A 1 -5.15 15.67 -6.78
N SER A 2 -4.46 15.82 -5.65
CA SER A 2 -3.65 14.80 -4.98
C SER A 2 -4.31 14.48 -3.64
N ILE A 3 -4.37 13.22 -3.21
CA ILE A 3 -4.87 12.92 -1.85
C ILE A 3 -3.92 13.39 -0.75
N PHE A 4 -2.65 13.65 -1.09
CA PHE A 4 -1.67 14.18 -0.13
C PHE A 4 -1.75 15.71 0.00
N GLU A 5 -2.16 16.41 -1.05
CA GLU A 5 -2.17 17.87 -1.07
C GLU A 5 -3.51 18.37 -1.61
N PRO A 6 -4.63 18.07 -0.93
CA PRO A 6 -5.91 18.70 -1.26
C PRO A 6 -5.89 20.16 -0.80
N ASP A 7 -6.34 21.08 -1.66
CA ASP A 7 -6.49 22.50 -1.29
C ASP A 7 -7.78 22.73 -0.48
N GLU A 8 -8.86 22.04 -0.86
CA GLU A 8 -10.17 22.07 -0.22
C GLU A 8 -10.96 20.78 -0.49
N GLY A 9 -12.09 20.61 0.19
CA GLY A 9 -13.05 19.53 -0.06
C GLY A 9 -13.06 18.45 1.02
N THR A 10 -13.96 17.48 0.88
CA THR A 10 -14.15 16.42 1.86
C THR A 10 -13.59 15.08 1.36
N LEU A 11 -12.62 14.53 2.06
CA LEU A 11 -12.07 13.20 1.80
C LEU A 11 -12.89 12.17 2.56
N VAL A 12 -13.60 11.29 1.84
CA VAL A 12 -14.23 10.10 2.41
C VAL A 12 -13.23 8.96 2.34
N VAL A 13 -12.47 8.78 3.42
CA VAL A 13 -11.42 7.76 3.51
C VAL A 13 -12.04 6.41 3.79
N LEU A 14 -11.83 5.47 2.88
CA LEU A 14 -12.42 4.15 2.91
C LEU A 14 -11.31 3.08 2.87
N PRO A 15 -10.75 2.71 4.02
CA PRO A 15 -9.62 1.79 4.07
C PRO A 15 -10.03 0.31 3.93
N SER A 16 -11.13 0.04 3.21
CA SER A 16 -11.68 -1.29 3.00
C SER A 16 -10.69 -2.22 2.31
N LEU A 17 -10.44 -3.39 2.92
CA LEU A 17 -9.55 -4.40 2.38
C LEU A 17 -10.34 -5.38 1.49
N SER A 18 -10.93 -4.87 0.41
CA SER A 18 -11.64 -5.65 -0.64
C SER A 18 -10.66 -6.44 -1.51
N LEU A 19 -9.83 -7.27 -0.88
CA LEU A 19 -8.79 -8.13 -1.46
C LEU A 19 -9.16 -9.62 -1.29
N PRO A 20 -8.42 -10.58 -1.88
CA PRO A 20 -8.64 -12.00 -1.62
C PRO A 20 -8.67 -12.35 -0.12
N GLN A 21 -9.85 -12.71 0.38
CA GLN A 21 -10.09 -12.87 1.82
C GLN A 21 -9.40 -14.11 2.41
N ASP A 22 -9.14 -15.13 1.60
CA ASP A 22 -8.38 -16.32 2.01
C ASP A 22 -6.93 -15.96 2.39
N GLU A 23 -6.33 -15.01 1.66
CA GLU A 23 -5.00 -14.50 1.94
C GLU A 23 -4.99 -13.56 3.16
N LEU A 24 -6.04 -12.73 3.38
CA LEU A 24 -6.06 -11.71 4.45
C LEU A 24 -6.12 -12.37 5.83
N ARG A 25 -6.87 -13.48 5.94
CA ARG A 25 -7.01 -14.27 7.17
C ARG A 25 -5.68 -14.83 7.68
N ARG A 26 -4.65 -14.93 6.82
CA ARG A 26 -3.30 -15.37 7.18
C ARG A 26 -2.46 -14.26 7.83
N ILE A 27 -2.94 -13.00 7.81
CA ILE A 27 -2.23 -11.84 8.38
C ILE A 27 -2.76 -11.55 9.78
N THR A 28 -1.91 -11.73 10.78
CA THR A 28 -2.21 -11.34 12.16
C THR A 28 -2.42 -9.83 12.26
N GLY A 29 -3.62 -9.44 12.72
CA GLY A 29 -4.02 -8.05 12.88
C GLY A 29 -4.39 -7.36 11.56
N ALA A 30 -4.83 -8.10 10.53
CA ALA A 30 -5.21 -7.54 9.24
C ALA A 30 -6.21 -6.36 9.34
N LEU A 31 -7.18 -6.43 10.27
CA LEU A 31 -8.15 -5.36 10.48
C LEU A 31 -7.48 -4.02 10.84
N CYS A 32 -6.36 -4.05 11.57
CA CYS A 32 -5.60 -2.85 11.93
C CYS A 32 -4.92 -2.19 10.72
N TYR A 33 -4.92 -2.82 9.54
CA TYR A 33 -4.49 -2.14 8.31
C TYR A 33 -5.44 -1.04 7.90
N GLU A 34 -6.67 -1.02 8.42
CA GLU A 34 -7.55 0.13 8.26
C GLU A 34 -6.91 1.42 8.78
N GLU A 35 -6.02 1.34 9.76
CA GLU A 35 -5.30 2.48 10.32
C GLU A 35 -4.14 2.98 9.43
N ARG A 36 -3.77 2.25 8.38
CA ARG A 36 -2.69 2.68 7.46
C ARG A 36 -3.03 3.95 6.71
N LEU A 37 -4.31 4.33 6.59
CA LEU A 37 -4.69 5.60 5.94
C LEU A 37 -4.87 6.75 6.94
N LEU A 38 -4.64 6.56 8.24
CA LEU A 38 -4.79 7.63 9.24
C LEU A 38 -3.81 8.79 9.02
N PHE A 39 -2.72 8.61 8.26
CA PHE A 39 -1.89 9.73 7.84
C PHE A 39 -2.68 10.79 7.06
N LEU A 40 -3.81 10.44 6.42
CA LEU A 40 -4.67 11.40 5.72
C LEU A 40 -5.36 12.38 6.68
N LEU A 41 -5.43 12.10 7.99
CA LEU A 41 -5.84 13.09 8.99
C LEU A 41 -4.92 14.32 8.97
N LEU A 42 -3.66 14.17 8.58
CA LEU A 42 -2.72 15.29 8.49
C LEU A 42 -3.05 16.28 7.36
N THR A 43 -3.92 15.90 6.41
CA THR A 43 -4.44 16.84 5.40
C THR A 43 -5.33 17.91 6.01
N LEU A 44 -5.88 17.67 7.22
CA LEU A 44 -6.62 18.68 7.99
C LEU A 44 -5.77 19.90 8.32
N ARG A 45 -4.44 19.89 8.14
CA ARG A 45 -3.63 21.12 8.17
C ARG A 45 -4.13 22.21 7.22
N LYS A 46 -4.87 21.85 6.18
CA LYS A 46 -5.52 22.76 5.24
C LYS A 46 -6.91 23.12 5.79
N PRO A 47 -7.21 24.40 6.09
CA PRO A 47 -8.49 24.79 6.68
C PRO A 47 -9.71 24.49 5.81
N GLY A 48 -9.54 24.38 4.48
CA GLY A 48 -10.61 24.06 3.54
C GLY A 48 -10.94 22.57 3.42
N VAL A 49 -10.19 21.69 4.10
CA VAL A 49 -10.29 20.24 3.97
C VAL A 49 -11.11 19.65 5.11
N GLU A 50 -11.98 18.68 4.83
CA GLU A 50 -12.70 17.90 5.83
C GLU A 50 -12.38 16.41 5.61
N VAL A 51 -12.43 15.61 6.67
CA VAL A 51 -12.18 14.16 6.58
C VAL A 51 -13.32 13.39 7.21
N VAL A 52 -13.91 12.47 6.44
CA VAL A 52 -14.81 11.42 6.94
C VAL A 52 -14.06 10.10 6.85
N TYR A 53 -13.67 9.55 8.00
CA TYR A 53 -12.90 8.32 8.08
C TYR A 53 -13.80 7.15 8.49
N LEU A 54 -13.81 6.11 7.68
CA LEU A 54 -14.66 4.93 7.88
C LEU A 54 -13.83 3.77 8.44
N THR A 55 -14.35 3.06 9.44
CA THR A 55 -13.71 1.87 10.00
C THR A 55 -14.71 0.78 10.35
N SER A 56 -14.23 -0.47 10.40
CA SER A 56 -15.01 -1.61 10.86
C SER A 56 -15.28 -1.53 12.36
N THR A 57 -14.24 -1.23 13.15
CA THR A 57 -14.32 -1.01 14.61
C THR A 57 -13.90 0.40 15.01
N PRO A 58 -14.32 0.92 16.19
CA PRO A 58 -13.86 2.22 16.66
C PRO A 58 -12.34 2.27 16.79
N VAL A 59 -11.74 3.33 16.25
CA VAL A 59 -10.34 3.68 16.51
C VAL A 59 -10.25 4.31 17.89
N ASP A 60 -9.27 3.90 18.70
CA ASP A 60 -9.01 4.46 20.02
C ASP A 60 -8.79 5.99 19.92
N GLY A 61 -9.43 6.76 20.79
CA GLY A 61 -9.30 8.23 20.82
C GLY A 61 -7.84 8.69 20.94
N ALA A 62 -7.01 7.97 21.70
CA ALA A 62 -5.58 8.30 21.83
C ALA A 62 -4.81 8.16 20.50
N VAL A 63 -5.26 7.28 19.61
CA VAL A 63 -4.67 7.13 18.27
C VAL A 63 -5.06 8.31 17.38
N VAL A 64 -6.32 8.74 17.43
CA VAL A 64 -6.78 9.93 16.71
C VAL A 64 -6.05 11.18 17.22
N ASP A 65 -5.95 11.32 18.54
CA ASP A 65 -5.26 12.43 19.21
C ASP A 65 -3.78 12.47 18.85
N TYR A 66 -3.13 11.30 18.72
CA TYR A 66 -1.76 11.20 18.26
C TYR A 66 -1.57 11.81 16.85
N TYR A 67 -2.44 11.49 15.90
CA TYR A 67 -2.35 12.06 14.54
C TYR A 67 -2.69 13.55 14.49
N LEU A 68 -3.75 13.98 15.17
CA LEU A 68 -4.10 15.41 15.24
C LEU A 68 -3.00 16.20 15.97
N GLY A 69 -2.30 15.58 16.90
CA GLY A 69 -1.14 16.11 17.60
C GLY A 69 0.08 16.41 16.73
N PHE A 70 0.05 16.15 15.42
CA PHE A 70 1.05 16.67 14.46
C PHE A 70 0.67 18.03 13.87
N LEU A 71 -0.58 18.47 14.03
CA LEU A 71 -1.12 19.71 13.46
C LEU A 71 -0.87 20.90 14.37
N ASP A 72 -0.84 22.11 13.81
CA ASP A 72 -0.63 23.35 14.57
C ASP A 72 -1.83 23.67 15.46
N ASP A 73 -3.04 23.37 15.01
CA ASP A 73 -4.29 23.50 15.78
C ASP A 73 -5.08 22.17 15.76
N PRO A 74 -4.80 21.25 16.70
CA PRO A 74 -5.48 19.96 16.79
C PRO A 74 -6.98 20.07 17.09
N ASP A 75 -7.38 21.09 17.86
CA ASP A 75 -8.77 21.28 18.29
C ASP A 75 -9.64 21.75 17.11
N GLU A 76 -9.14 22.72 16.33
CA GLU A 76 -9.81 23.15 15.10
C GLU A 76 -9.87 22.01 14.08
N ALA A 77 -8.77 21.29 13.85
CA ALA A 77 -8.74 20.12 12.96
C ALA A 77 -9.77 19.06 13.36
N ARG A 78 -9.96 18.81 14.66
CA ARG A 78 -10.96 17.86 15.17
C ARG A 78 -12.38 18.24 14.77
N THR A 79 -12.71 19.53 14.69
CA THR A 79 -14.06 19.99 14.27
C THR A 79 -14.39 19.60 12.82
N ARG A 80 -13.37 19.40 11.99
CA ARG A 80 -13.47 18.99 10.57
C ARG A 80 -13.23 17.49 10.33
N LEU A 81 -13.11 16.71 11.40
CA LEU A 81 -12.96 15.27 11.37
C LEU A 81 -14.25 14.56 11.81
N GLN A 82 -14.68 13.58 11.03
CA GLN A 82 -15.76 12.65 11.39
C GLN A 82 -15.23 11.22 11.33
N MET A 83 -15.16 10.53 12.48
CA MET A 83 -14.85 9.10 12.55
C MET A 83 -16.16 8.32 12.60
N ILE A 84 -16.39 7.41 11.65
CA ILE A 84 -17.61 6.59 11.58
C ILE A 84 -17.22 5.12 11.58
N SER A 85 -17.54 4.45 12.68
CA SER A 85 -17.40 2.99 12.86
C SER A 85 -18.71 2.26 12.54
N LEU A 86 -18.60 1.03 12.05
CA LEU A 86 -19.70 0.06 11.90
C LEU A 86 -19.99 -0.72 13.18
N ASP A 87 -19.02 -0.72 14.10
CA ASP A 87 -18.96 -1.54 15.33
C ASP A 87 -19.02 -3.04 15.03
N ASP A 88 -18.35 -3.43 13.94
CA ASP A 88 -18.29 -4.77 13.40
C ASP A 88 -16.82 -5.26 13.41
N PRO A 89 -16.45 -6.21 14.30
CA PRO A 89 -15.10 -6.75 14.35
C PRO A 89 -14.83 -7.85 13.32
N ASP A 90 -15.81 -8.19 12.48
CA ASP A 90 -15.62 -9.22 11.46
C ASP A 90 -14.62 -8.78 10.39
N THR A 91 -13.96 -9.77 9.77
CA THR A 91 -12.86 -9.53 8.81
C THR A 91 -13.34 -9.46 7.36
N HIS A 92 -14.65 -9.28 7.13
CA HIS A 92 -15.18 -9.04 5.79
C HIS A 92 -14.78 -7.64 5.30
N PRO A 93 -14.77 -7.38 3.97
CA PRO A 93 -14.52 -6.04 3.47
C PRO A 93 -15.45 -5.00 4.12
N LEU A 94 -14.87 -3.95 4.69
CA LEU A 94 -15.59 -2.84 5.33
C LEU A 94 -16.72 -2.30 4.44
N THR A 95 -16.45 -2.13 3.14
CA THR A 95 -17.46 -1.61 2.20
C THR A 95 -18.62 -2.59 1.99
N GLU A 96 -18.35 -3.90 1.98
CA GLU A 96 -19.41 -4.91 1.90
C GLU A 96 -20.33 -4.83 3.12
N ALA A 97 -19.76 -4.73 4.33
CA ALA A 97 -20.52 -4.57 5.57
C ALA A 97 -21.33 -3.25 5.58
N LEU A 98 -20.72 -2.15 5.14
CA LEU A 98 -21.33 -0.83 5.07
C LEU A 98 -22.54 -0.81 4.12
N LEU A 99 -22.46 -1.49 2.97
CA LEU A 99 -23.57 -1.60 2.02
C LEU A 99 -24.81 -2.29 2.59
N ARG A 100 -24.67 -3.06 3.69
CA ARG A 100 -25.78 -3.70 4.42
C ARG A 100 -26.34 -2.82 5.55
N ARG A 101 -25.79 -1.62 5.76
CA ARG A 101 -26.11 -0.70 6.87
C ARG A 101 -26.63 0.66 6.36
N PRO A 102 -27.91 0.75 5.94
CA PRO A 102 -28.52 2.00 5.49
C PRO A 102 -28.41 3.14 6.51
N ASP A 103 -28.42 2.82 7.80
CA ASP A 103 -28.24 3.77 8.91
C ASP A 103 -26.85 4.42 8.88
N VAL A 104 -25.80 3.65 8.59
CA VAL A 104 -24.43 4.17 8.46
C VAL A 104 -24.28 5.00 7.18
N ILE A 105 -24.88 4.58 6.07
CA ILE A 105 -24.92 5.37 4.83
C ILE A 105 -25.59 6.73 5.08
N ALA A 106 -26.69 6.76 5.82
CA ALA A 106 -27.36 8.01 6.20
C ALA A 106 -26.46 8.91 7.08
N ARG A 107 -25.68 8.32 8.01
CA ARG A 107 -24.66 9.05 8.80
C ARG A 107 -23.57 9.65 7.92
N ILE A 108 -23.10 8.93 6.90
CA ILE A 108 -22.11 9.45 5.93
C ILE A 108 -22.70 10.62 5.15
N ARG A 109 -23.92 10.51 4.62
CA ARG A 109 -24.62 11.62 3.94
C ARG A 109 -24.78 12.84 4.85
N ALA A 110 -25.19 12.62 6.10
CA ALA A 110 -25.27 13.69 7.08
C ALA A 110 -23.89 14.34 7.32
N ALA A 111 -22.82 13.55 7.43
CA ALA A 111 -21.43 14.04 7.54
C ALA A 111 -20.98 14.83 6.30
N LEU A 112 -21.52 14.51 5.13
CA LEU A 112 -21.33 15.25 3.89
C LEU A 112 -22.27 16.46 3.73
N GLY A 113 -23.24 16.66 4.62
CA GLY A 113 -24.12 17.83 4.60
C GLY A 113 -25.32 17.71 3.66
N ASP A 114 -25.54 16.53 3.10
CA ASP A 114 -26.75 16.18 2.39
C ASP A 114 -27.90 16.08 3.40
N HIS A 115 -28.57 17.21 3.64
CA HIS A 115 -29.69 17.32 4.58
C HIS A 115 -31.07 17.38 3.91
N ARG A 116 -31.20 17.10 2.60
CA ARG A 116 -32.49 17.25 1.90
C ARG A 116 -32.91 16.02 1.10
N GLU A 117 -34.03 15.42 1.50
CA GLU A 117 -34.85 14.59 0.61
C GLU A 117 -35.42 15.47 -0.51
N GLY A 118 -35.11 15.15 -1.77
CA GLY A 118 -35.78 15.70 -2.95
C GLY A 118 -34.96 16.63 -3.86
N ASP A 119 -33.75 17.05 -3.48
CA ASP A 119 -32.84 17.75 -4.39
C ASP A 119 -31.95 16.74 -5.14
N ALA A 120 -31.65 17.01 -6.42
CA ALA A 120 -30.73 16.17 -7.18
C ALA A 120 -29.34 16.19 -6.51
N PRO A 121 -28.66 15.03 -6.35
CA PRO A 121 -27.37 14.97 -5.66
C PRO A 121 -26.36 15.84 -6.41
N SER A 122 -25.99 16.97 -5.82
CA SER A 122 -24.81 17.71 -6.26
C SER A 122 -23.60 17.11 -5.57
N ALA A 123 -22.48 16.91 -6.28
CA ALA A 123 -21.21 16.43 -5.72
C ALA A 123 -20.55 17.40 -4.70
N ALA A 124 -21.36 18.27 -4.09
CA ALA A 124 -20.98 19.39 -3.26
C ALA A 124 -21.41 19.08 -1.81
N GLY A 125 -20.44 18.78 -0.94
CA GLY A 125 -20.60 18.51 0.48
C GLY A 125 -21.02 19.73 1.31
N ARG A 126 -20.79 19.69 2.64
CA ARG A 126 -21.38 20.54 3.72
C ARG A 126 -21.41 22.05 3.49
N ASN A 127 -20.64 22.56 2.54
CA ASN A 127 -20.49 23.98 2.22
C ASN A 127 -20.47 24.27 0.70
N GLY A 128 -21.01 23.38 -0.14
CA GLY A 128 -20.88 23.48 -1.60
C GLY A 128 -19.51 23.03 -2.14
N ARG A 129 -18.70 22.35 -1.31
CA ARG A 129 -17.33 21.92 -1.61
C ARG A 129 -17.30 20.50 -2.17
N SER A 130 -16.45 20.20 -3.15
CA SER A 130 -16.36 18.85 -3.72
C SER A 130 -16.00 17.80 -2.66
N ALA A 131 -16.67 16.65 -2.67
CA ALA A 131 -16.30 15.48 -1.90
C ALA A 131 -15.89 14.32 -2.83
N TRP A 132 -15.01 13.44 -2.36
CA TRP A 132 -14.61 12.25 -3.12
C TRP A 132 -14.19 11.12 -2.19
N MET A 133 -14.29 9.89 -2.70
CA MET A 133 -13.88 8.70 -1.99
C MET A 133 -12.39 8.42 -2.22
N VAL A 134 -11.69 8.07 -1.13
CA VAL A 134 -10.29 7.61 -1.15
C VAL A 134 -10.25 6.17 -0.64
N PRO A 135 -10.49 5.19 -1.53
CA PRO A 135 -10.45 3.78 -1.15
C PRO A 135 -9.01 3.26 -1.07
N PHE A 136 -8.78 2.25 -0.22
CA PHE A 136 -7.52 1.50 -0.22
C PHE A 136 -7.31 0.74 -1.55
N VAL A 137 -8.38 0.09 -2.02
CA VAL A 137 -8.48 -0.59 -3.32
C VAL A 137 -9.90 -0.39 -3.86
N VAL A 138 -10.07 -0.32 -5.17
CA VAL A 138 -11.39 -0.22 -5.80
C VAL A 138 -11.85 -1.62 -6.21
N SER A 139 -13.00 -2.04 -5.69
CA SER A 139 -13.76 -3.21 -6.14
C SER A 139 -15.20 -2.80 -6.49
N GLU A 140 -16.02 -3.77 -6.88
CA GLU A 140 -17.45 -3.56 -7.14
C GLU A 140 -18.18 -2.99 -5.91
N TYR A 141 -17.71 -3.30 -4.69
CA TYR A 141 -18.28 -2.74 -3.46
C TYR A 141 -18.05 -1.23 -3.37
N GLU A 142 -16.81 -0.76 -3.63
CA GLU A 142 -16.47 0.66 -3.60
C GLU A 142 -17.19 1.44 -4.70
N GLU A 143 -17.30 0.89 -5.92
CA GLU A 143 -18.07 1.51 -7.01
C GLU A 143 -19.57 1.60 -6.68
N ARG A 144 -20.14 0.56 -6.07
CA ARG A 144 -21.54 0.58 -5.63
C ARG A 144 -21.77 1.63 -4.55
N LEU A 145 -20.88 1.72 -3.56
CA LEU A 145 -20.97 2.75 -2.52
C LEU A 145 -20.83 4.15 -3.11
N ALA A 146 -19.90 4.36 -4.03
CA ALA A 146 -19.71 5.60 -4.76
C ALA A 146 -20.97 6.03 -5.51
N GLY A 147 -21.64 5.09 -6.19
CA GLY A 147 -22.93 5.34 -6.83
C GLY A 147 -24.03 5.74 -5.85
N ILE A 148 -24.12 5.07 -4.69
CA ILE A 148 -25.11 5.41 -3.65
C ILE A 148 -24.87 6.80 -3.05
N LEU A 149 -23.61 7.18 -2.86
CA LEU A 149 -23.21 8.48 -2.32
C LEU A 149 -23.07 9.56 -3.38
N SER A 150 -23.15 9.21 -4.68
CA SER A 150 -22.87 10.12 -5.81
C SER A 150 -21.50 10.81 -5.71
N LEU A 151 -20.49 10.08 -5.26
CA LEU A 151 -19.13 10.59 -5.10
C LEU A 151 -18.19 10.05 -6.19
N PRO A 152 -17.29 10.88 -6.75
CA PRO A 152 -16.19 10.37 -7.55
C PRO A 152 -15.22 9.56 -6.69
N VAL A 153 -14.54 8.60 -7.32
CA VAL A 153 -13.56 7.72 -6.68
C VAL A 153 -12.15 8.11 -7.10
N TYR A 154 -11.27 8.35 -6.12
CA TYR A 154 -9.84 8.47 -6.37
C TYR A 154 -9.19 7.08 -6.40
N GLY A 155 -9.28 6.41 -7.53
CA GLY A 155 -8.73 5.07 -7.73
C GLY A 155 -9.04 4.51 -9.11
N PRO A 156 -8.38 3.41 -9.50
CA PRO A 156 -8.60 2.78 -10.80
C PRO A 156 -9.99 2.16 -10.84
N ALA A 157 -10.78 2.45 -11.88
CA ALA A 157 -12.08 1.79 -12.08
C ALA A 157 -11.92 0.26 -12.18
N THR A 158 -12.92 -0.49 -11.74
CA THR A 158 -12.88 -1.97 -11.74
C THR A 158 -12.72 -2.54 -13.14
N SER A 159 -13.27 -1.87 -14.16
CA SER A 159 -13.08 -2.20 -15.57
C SER A 159 -11.60 -2.19 -16.01
N LEU A 160 -10.73 -1.47 -15.29
CA LEU A 160 -9.29 -1.38 -15.51
C LEU A 160 -8.49 -2.29 -14.57
N ALA A 161 -9.11 -3.03 -13.65
CA ALA A 161 -8.40 -3.85 -12.65
C ALA A 161 -7.46 -4.89 -13.30
N HIS A 162 -7.85 -5.42 -14.46
CA HIS A 162 -7.03 -6.37 -15.22
C HIS A 162 -5.64 -5.83 -15.58
N LEU A 163 -5.46 -4.50 -15.67
CA LEU A 163 -4.18 -3.84 -15.95
C LEU A 163 -3.18 -3.97 -14.79
N GLY A 164 -3.68 -4.12 -13.56
CA GLY A 164 -2.88 -4.36 -12.36
C GLY A 164 -2.73 -5.84 -12.00
N SER A 165 -3.30 -6.75 -12.79
CA SER A 165 -3.00 -8.18 -12.64
C SER A 165 -1.56 -8.47 -13.05
N LYS A 166 -0.94 -9.56 -12.59
CA LYS A 166 0.42 -9.92 -13.04
C LYS A 166 0.51 -10.09 -14.55
N SER A 167 -0.51 -10.68 -15.19
CA SER A 167 -0.58 -10.79 -16.65
C SER A 167 -0.73 -9.42 -17.33
N GLY A 168 -1.61 -8.55 -16.83
CA GLY A 168 -1.78 -7.19 -17.34
C GLY A 168 -0.54 -6.33 -17.15
N GLY A 169 0.13 -6.46 -16.02
CA GLY A 169 1.40 -5.79 -15.72
C GLY A 169 2.50 -6.17 -16.71
N ARG A 170 2.55 -7.45 -17.15
CA ARG A 170 3.47 -7.87 -18.21
C ARG A 170 3.16 -7.18 -19.55
N VAL A 171 1.88 -7.08 -19.92
CA VAL A 171 1.44 -6.38 -21.14
C VAL A 171 1.79 -4.89 -21.08
N ILE A 172 1.51 -4.22 -19.96
CA ILE A 172 1.85 -2.81 -19.74
C ILE A 172 3.36 -2.59 -19.80
N GLY A 173 4.14 -3.46 -19.14
CA GLY A 173 5.60 -3.38 -19.14
C GLY A 173 6.20 -3.50 -20.53
N ASP A 174 5.69 -4.44 -21.33
CA ASP A 174 6.14 -4.66 -22.71
C ASP A 174 5.83 -3.43 -23.59
N GLU A 175 4.59 -2.92 -23.54
CA GLU A 175 4.20 -1.70 -24.27
C GLU A 175 5.02 -0.47 -23.84
N ALA A 176 5.35 -0.37 -22.55
CA ALA A 176 6.17 0.71 -22.01
C ALA A 176 7.68 0.55 -22.32
N GLY A 177 8.10 -0.55 -22.97
CA GLY A 177 9.51 -0.86 -23.21
C GLY A 177 10.30 -0.98 -21.90
N VAL A 178 9.68 -1.56 -20.87
CA VAL A 178 10.32 -1.86 -19.58
C VAL A 178 10.78 -3.32 -19.61
N PRO A 179 12.05 -3.61 -19.32
CA PRO A 179 12.55 -4.98 -19.27
C PRO A 179 11.73 -5.86 -18.33
N LEU A 180 11.40 -7.07 -18.78
CA LEU A 180 10.65 -8.06 -17.98
C LEU A 180 11.49 -9.31 -17.75
N VAL A 181 11.15 -10.06 -16.72
CA VAL A 181 11.61 -11.45 -16.59
C VAL A 181 10.99 -12.28 -17.71
N ARG A 182 11.80 -13.13 -18.36
CA ARG A 182 11.30 -14.06 -19.37
C ARG A 182 10.23 -14.95 -18.76
N GLY A 183 9.13 -15.12 -19.49
CA GLY A 183 7.95 -15.80 -18.96
C GLY A 183 6.72 -15.59 -19.81
N PHE A 184 5.63 -16.24 -19.40
CA PHE A 184 4.33 -16.21 -20.06
C PHE A 184 3.26 -15.73 -19.06
N GLY A 185 2.23 -15.07 -19.57
CA GLY A 185 1.06 -14.65 -18.79
C GLY A 185 -0.24 -15.15 -19.39
N ASP A 186 -1.34 -14.76 -18.76
CA ASP A 186 -2.72 -15.16 -19.08
C ASP A 186 -2.94 -16.68 -19.11
N LEU A 187 -2.30 -17.39 -18.17
CA LEU A 187 -2.44 -18.84 -18.02
C LEU A 187 -3.63 -19.14 -17.09
N ARG A 188 -4.55 -19.99 -17.51
CA ARG A 188 -5.81 -20.31 -16.80
C ARG A 188 -5.95 -21.79 -16.45
N SER A 189 -4.92 -22.60 -16.71
CA SER A 189 -4.90 -24.02 -16.34
C SER A 189 -3.48 -24.53 -16.07
N LEU A 190 -3.36 -25.61 -15.29
CA LEU A 190 -2.06 -26.26 -15.08
C LEU A 190 -1.46 -26.80 -16.38
N ILE A 191 -2.29 -27.18 -17.35
CA ILE A 191 -1.81 -27.64 -18.67
C ILE A 191 -1.08 -26.50 -19.39
N GLU A 192 -1.67 -25.30 -19.39
CA GLU A 192 -1.03 -24.11 -19.98
C GLU A 192 0.25 -23.73 -19.23
N VAL A 193 0.24 -23.78 -17.89
CA VAL A 193 1.44 -23.56 -17.08
C VAL A 193 2.54 -24.57 -17.40
N GLU A 194 2.20 -25.85 -17.56
CA GLU A 194 3.17 -26.89 -17.92
C GLU A 194 3.72 -26.70 -19.34
N HIS A 195 2.87 -26.36 -20.32
CA HIS A 195 3.32 -26.05 -21.68
C HIS A 195 4.26 -24.85 -21.71
N ALA A 196 3.92 -23.77 -21.00
CA ALA A 196 4.77 -22.61 -20.85
C ALA A 196 6.11 -22.97 -20.18
N ALA A 197 6.09 -23.76 -19.10
CA ALA A 197 7.29 -24.26 -18.44
C ALA A 197 8.22 -25.06 -19.38
N ARG A 198 7.64 -25.89 -20.28
CA ARG A 198 8.40 -26.64 -21.29
C ARG A 198 9.04 -25.72 -22.33
N ALA A 199 8.32 -24.70 -22.78
CA ALA A 199 8.80 -23.69 -23.72
C ALA A 199 9.95 -22.81 -23.16
N MET A 200 10.12 -22.78 -21.84
CA MET A 200 11.19 -22.03 -21.17
C MET A 200 12.52 -22.79 -21.03
N SER A 201 12.62 -24.02 -21.55
CA SER A 201 13.87 -24.80 -21.51
C SER A 201 15.05 -24.03 -22.13
N PRO A 202 16.30 -24.19 -21.61
CA PRO A 202 16.72 -25.13 -20.56
C PRO A 202 16.49 -24.65 -19.12
N THR A 203 15.78 -23.54 -18.87
CA THR A 203 15.55 -23.02 -17.52
C THR A 203 14.85 -24.05 -16.63
N SER A 204 15.47 -24.38 -15.50
CA SER A 204 14.98 -25.40 -14.55
C SER A 204 14.21 -24.79 -13.39
N ARG A 205 14.57 -23.60 -12.90
CA ARG A 205 13.86 -22.95 -11.79
C ARG A 205 12.91 -21.89 -12.30
N LEU A 206 11.63 -22.05 -11.96
CA LEU A 206 10.52 -21.23 -12.43
C LEU A 206 9.72 -20.71 -11.24
N MET A 207 9.07 -19.56 -11.44
CA MET A 207 8.14 -18.97 -10.49
C MET A 207 6.77 -18.88 -11.14
N VAL A 208 5.77 -19.56 -10.59
CA VAL A 208 4.36 -19.37 -10.95
C VAL A 208 3.75 -18.38 -9.97
N LYS A 209 3.06 -17.35 -10.48
CA LYS A 209 2.46 -16.30 -9.65
C LYS A 209 0.99 -16.10 -10.04
N LEU A 210 0.08 -16.14 -9.07
CA LEU A 210 -1.34 -15.85 -9.29
C LEU A 210 -1.56 -14.36 -9.61
N ASN A 211 -2.42 -14.07 -10.58
CA ASN A 211 -2.65 -12.71 -11.09
C ASN A 211 -3.02 -11.68 -10.02
N ASN A 212 -3.92 -12.04 -9.10
CA ASN A 212 -4.54 -11.12 -8.15
C ASN A 212 -4.21 -11.46 -6.69
N SER A 213 -3.06 -12.10 -6.43
CA SER A 213 -2.55 -12.35 -5.08
C SER A 213 -1.61 -11.24 -4.62
N TYR A 214 -1.47 -11.05 -3.30
CA TYR A 214 -0.64 -10.01 -2.70
C TYR A 214 0.29 -10.56 -1.60
N SER A 215 1.32 -9.77 -1.25
CA SER A 215 2.30 -10.10 -0.21
C SER A 215 3.02 -11.45 -0.40
N GLY A 216 3.18 -11.88 -1.65
CA GLY A 216 3.88 -13.11 -2.03
C GLY A 216 3.09 -14.41 -1.81
N LEU A 217 1.86 -14.36 -1.27
CA LEU A 217 1.13 -15.57 -0.84
C LEU A 217 0.69 -16.48 -2.00
N GLY A 218 0.58 -15.95 -3.22
CA GLY A 218 0.19 -16.67 -4.43
C GLY A 218 1.35 -17.06 -5.33
N ASN A 219 2.56 -17.19 -4.76
CA ASN A 219 3.76 -17.62 -5.47
C ASN A 219 4.05 -19.12 -5.24
N ALA A 220 4.52 -19.78 -6.29
CA ALA A 220 5.04 -21.14 -6.25
C ALA A 220 6.38 -21.20 -7.01
N ILE A 221 7.46 -21.56 -6.31
CA ILE A 221 8.78 -21.78 -6.91
C ILE A 221 8.89 -23.26 -7.29
N VAL A 222 9.09 -23.54 -8.57
CA VAL A 222 9.13 -24.90 -9.12
C VAL A 222 10.52 -25.20 -9.66
N THR A 223 11.11 -26.31 -9.23
CA THR A 223 12.31 -26.87 -9.84
C THR A 223 11.89 -27.92 -10.88
N LYS A 224 11.75 -27.49 -12.12
CA LYS A 224 11.34 -28.30 -13.26
C LYS A 224 12.38 -29.38 -13.57
N ASP A 225 11.92 -30.61 -13.73
CA ASP A 225 12.65 -31.73 -14.32
C ASP A 225 11.82 -32.39 -15.43
N ASP A 226 12.09 -33.67 -15.75
CA ASP A 226 11.40 -34.39 -16.83
C ASP A 226 9.98 -34.86 -16.47
N ARG A 227 9.59 -34.77 -15.20
CA ARG A 227 8.25 -35.14 -14.72
C ARG A 227 7.21 -34.08 -15.10
N PRO A 228 5.91 -34.41 -15.04
CA PRO A 228 4.85 -33.41 -15.09
C PRO A 228 5.04 -32.34 -14.00
N LEU A 229 4.67 -31.10 -14.31
CA LEU A 229 4.93 -29.95 -13.42
C LEU A 229 4.42 -30.16 -11.98
N PRO A 230 3.21 -30.71 -11.75
CA PRO A 230 2.70 -30.94 -10.40
C PRO A 230 3.49 -31.97 -9.58
N SER A 231 4.34 -32.77 -10.23
CA SER A 231 5.21 -33.75 -9.58
C SER A 231 6.64 -33.24 -9.36
N CYS A 232 6.94 -32.03 -9.81
CA CYS A 232 8.23 -31.39 -9.60
C CYS A 232 8.35 -30.84 -8.16
N PRO A 233 9.56 -30.78 -7.57
CA PRO A 233 9.78 -30.12 -6.30
C PRO A 233 9.28 -28.67 -6.36
N THR A 234 8.37 -28.33 -5.46
CA THR A 234 7.68 -27.04 -5.45
C THR A 234 7.67 -26.47 -4.03
N SER A 235 8.09 -25.21 -3.89
CA SER A 235 7.92 -24.42 -2.66
C SER A 235 6.78 -23.43 -2.87
N PHE A 236 5.67 -23.63 -2.18
CA PHE A 236 4.58 -22.65 -2.12
C PHE A 236 4.86 -21.65 -1.00
N SER A 237 4.58 -20.36 -1.23
CA SER A 237 4.75 -19.34 -0.19
C SER A 237 3.70 -19.46 0.92
N ALA A 238 2.55 -20.05 0.62
CA ALA A 238 1.54 -20.43 1.59
C ALA A 238 1.71 -21.89 2.05
N SER A 239 1.78 -22.12 3.37
CA SER A 239 2.13 -23.42 3.95
C SER A 239 1.10 -24.53 3.77
N ASP A 240 -0.16 -24.16 3.55
CA ASP A 240 -1.32 -25.02 3.34
C ASP A 240 -1.65 -25.22 1.84
N GLU A 241 -0.82 -24.68 0.95
CA GLU A 241 -1.05 -24.74 -0.49
C GLU A 241 -0.49 -26.03 -1.10
N SER A 242 -1.20 -26.55 -2.10
CA SER A 242 -0.79 -27.70 -2.90
C SER A 242 -1.08 -27.42 -4.38
N TRP A 243 -0.54 -28.21 -5.30
CA TRP A 243 -0.90 -28.07 -6.71
C TRP A 243 -2.40 -28.21 -6.98
N THR A 244 -3.13 -28.98 -6.18
CA THR A 244 -4.59 -29.11 -6.30
C THR A 244 -5.29 -27.80 -5.97
N THR A 245 -5.03 -27.22 -4.79
CA THR A 245 -5.64 -25.94 -4.38
C THR A 245 -5.15 -24.78 -5.25
N PHE A 246 -3.89 -24.83 -5.67
CA PHE A 246 -3.30 -23.83 -6.54
C PHE A 246 -3.90 -23.88 -7.96
N ALA A 247 -4.22 -25.07 -8.49
CA ALA A 247 -4.89 -25.21 -9.78
C ALA A 247 -6.26 -24.53 -9.82
N GLU A 248 -7.04 -24.67 -8.75
CA GLU A 248 -8.34 -24.01 -8.60
C GLU A 248 -8.17 -22.48 -8.66
N LYS A 249 -7.16 -21.95 -7.98
CA LYS A 249 -6.83 -20.52 -8.01
C LYS A 249 -6.29 -20.07 -9.37
N VAL A 250 -5.52 -20.90 -10.08
CA VAL A 250 -5.08 -20.62 -11.45
C VAL A 250 -6.27 -20.53 -12.38
N ALA A 251 -7.25 -21.43 -12.26
CA ALA A 251 -8.47 -21.40 -13.07
C ALA A 251 -9.34 -20.17 -12.79
N GLU A 252 -9.48 -19.80 -11.51
CA GLU A 252 -10.29 -18.65 -11.08
C GLU A 252 -9.62 -17.30 -11.41
N ARG A 253 -8.32 -17.17 -11.10
CA ARG A 253 -7.62 -15.87 -11.06
C ARG A 253 -6.69 -15.68 -12.26
N GLY A 254 -6.26 -16.78 -12.88
CA GLY A 254 -5.17 -16.80 -13.85
C GLY A 254 -3.79 -16.67 -13.19
N ALA A 255 -2.74 -16.93 -13.96
CA ALA A 255 -1.37 -16.91 -13.50
C ALA A 255 -0.38 -16.44 -14.58
N VAL A 256 0.81 -16.07 -14.11
CA VAL A 256 2.02 -15.94 -14.92
C VAL A 256 3.02 -17.00 -14.50
N ILE A 257 3.90 -17.41 -15.42
CA ILE A 257 5.09 -18.20 -15.12
C ILE A 257 6.33 -17.47 -15.63
N GLU A 258 7.34 -17.34 -14.78
CA GLU A 258 8.55 -16.58 -15.05
C GLU A 258 9.80 -17.38 -14.65
N GLU A 259 10.94 -17.01 -15.23
CA GLU A 259 12.23 -17.53 -14.76
C GLU A 259 12.44 -17.11 -13.32
N PHE A 260 12.89 -18.05 -12.48
CA PHE A 260 13.31 -17.70 -11.13
C PHE A 260 14.70 -17.06 -11.19
N ILE A 261 14.81 -15.79 -10.83
CA ILE A 261 16.09 -15.07 -10.88
C ILE A 261 17.03 -15.61 -9.80
N GLU A 262 18.09 -16.30 -10.22
CA GLU A 262 19.10 -16.87 -9.33
C GLU A 262 20.29 -15.93 -9.10
N ASP A 263 20.51 -14.96 -9.98
CA ASP A 263 21.62 -14.00 -9.89
C ASP A 263 21.60 -13.23 -8.57
N ARG A 264 22.78 -13.02 -7.99
CA ARG A 264 22.96 -12.28 -6.74
C ARG A 264 24.11 -11.27 -6.85
N PRO A 265 24.03 -10.12 -6.15
CA PRO A 265 22.91 -9.68 -5.32
C PRO A 265 21.66 -9.32 -6.13
N LEU A 266 20.49 -9.69 -5.59
CA LEU A 266 19.16 -9.37 -6.10
C LEU A 266 18.48 -8.46 -5.07
N HIS A 267 18.02 -7.29 -5.50
CA HIS A 267 17.22 -6.39 -4.67
C HIS A 267 15.80 -6.29 -5.22
N SER A 268 14.86 -5.88 -4.36
CA SER A 268 13.45 -5.71 -4.71
C SER A 268 13.02 -4.26 -4.49
N PRO A 269 13.45 -3.32 -5.35
CA PRO A 269 12.99 -1.95 -5.23
C PRO A 269 11.60 -1.77 -5.82
N SER A 270 10.95 -0.67 -5.48
CA SER A 270 9.68 -0.27 -6.05
C SER A 270 9.63 1.23 -6.35
N ALA A 271 8.64 1.62 -7.15
CA ALA A 271 8.27 3.00 -7.38
C ALA A 271 6.80 3.22 -6.99
N LEU A 272 6.49 4.42 -6.55
CA LEU A 272 5.12 4.88 -6.32
C LEU A 272 4.81 5.95 -7.36
N ALA A 273 3.76 5.72 -8.14
CA ALA A 273 3.28 6.66 -9.14
C ALA A 273 1.85 7.10 -8.84
N ARG A 274 1.50 8.26 -9.38
CA ARG A 274 0.20 8.91 -9.24
C ARG A 274 -0.33 9.29 -10.61
N ILE A 275 -1.61 9.05 -10.86
CA ILE A 275 -2.34 9.64 -11.99
C ILE A 275 -3.53 10.44 -11.44
N THR A 276 -3.63 11.70 -11.84
CA THR A 276 -4.74 12.58 -11.46
C THR A 276 -5.97 12.32 -12.35
N PRO A 277 -7.19 12.73 -11.94
CA PRO A 277 -8.38 12.60 -12.78
C PRO A 277 -8.28 13.28 -14.16
N GLY A 278 -7.37 14.26 -14.32
CA GLY A 278 -7.11 14.93 -15.60
C GLY A 278 -6.12 14.19 -16.51
N GLY A 279 -5.63 13.02 -16.11
CA GLY A 279 -4.64 12.23 -16.86
C GLY A 279 -3.19 12.67 -16.66
N THR A 280 -2.92 13.73 -15.89
CA THR A 280 -1.55 14.08 -15.48
C THR A 280 -0.99 13.00 -14.58
N TYR A 281 0.25 12.59 -14.81
CA TYR A 281 0.90 11.51 -14.07
C TYR A 281 2.29 11.93 -13.57
N ASP A 282 2.67 11.43 -12.40
CA ASP A 282 3.97 11.69 -11.77
C ASP A 282 4.49 10.45 -11.04
N VAL A 283 5.81 10.28 -10.98
CA VAL A 283 6.46 9.37 -10.02
C VAL A 283 6.74 10.17 -8.75
N VAL A 284 6.23 9.70 -7.61
CA VAL A 284 6.29 10.45 -6.34
C VAL A 284 7.25 9.85 -5.32
N ALA A 285 7.66 8.60 -5.50
CA ALA A 285 8.67 7.98 -4.66
C ALA A 285 9.31 6.75 -5.32
N THR A 286 10.49 6.38 -4.81
CA THR A 286 11.14 5.10 -5.08
C THR A 286 11.60 4.51 -3.75
N HIS A 287 11.54 3.20 -3.57
CA HIS A 287 11.83 2.54 -2.30
C HIS A 287 12.70 1.31 -2.52
N GLU A 288 13.51 0.96 -1.52
CA GLU A 288 13.96 -0.43 -1.35
C GLU A 288 12.91 -1.17 -0.51
N GLN A 289 12.35 -2.27 -1.01
CA GLN A 289 11.48 -3.10 -0.18
C GLN A 289 12.32 -4.05 0.68
N VAL A 290 11.93 -4.19 1.94
CA VAL A 290 12.48 -5.20 2.84
C VAL A 290 11.54 -6.39 2.77
N LEU A 291 12.03 -7.50 2.22
CA LEU A 291 11.27 -8.74 2.09
C LEU A 291 11.76 -9.80 3.08
N GLY A 292 10.85 -10.66 3.51
CA GLY A 292 11.10 -11.76 4.44
C GLY A 292 10.18 -12.95 4.15
N GLY A 293 9.93 -13.77 5.17
CA GLY A 293 9.16 -15.01 5.01
C GLY A 293 9.98 -16.16 4.42
N PRO A 294 9.39 -17.36 4.26
CA PRO A 294 10.12 -18.58 3.89
C PRO A 294 10.85 -18.49 2.55
N ASN A 295 10.25 -17.79 1.59
CA ASN A 295 10.80 -17.62 0.23
C ASN A 295 11.42 -16.22 -0.01
N GLY A 296 11.43 -15.35 1.01
CA GLY A 296 11.97 -13.99 0.87
C GLY A 296 11.10 -13.05 0.01
N ASP A 297 9.79 -13.28 -0.05
CA ASP A 297 8.83 -12.60 -0.92
C ASP A 297 7.66 -11.94 -0.15
N VAL A 298 7.73 -11.92 1.18
CA VAL A 298 6.71 -11.29 2.04
C VAL A 298 7.18 -9.91 2.49
N TYR A 299 6.42 -8.86 2.15
CA TYR A 299 6.75 -7.47 2.50
C TYR A 299 6.82 -7.25 4.02
N GLN A 300 7.96 -6.72 4.49
CA GLN A 300 8.20 -6.40 5.90
C GLN A 300 8.22 -4.89 6.18
N GLY A 301 8.52 -4.09 5.16
CA GLY A 301 8.79 -2.67 5.29
C GLY A 301 9.54 -2.13 4.07
N CYS A 302 10.03 -0.91 4.17
CA CYS A 302 10.83 -0.29 3.11
C CYS A 302 11.82 0.74 3.64
N SER A 303 12.82 1.08 2.83
CA SER A 303 13.57 2.32 2.99
C SER A 303 13.37 3.24 1.79
N PHE A 304 13.49 4.53 2.02
CA PHE A 304 13.40 5.57 1.01
C PHE A 304 14.60 6.51 1.06
N PRO A 305 15.11 6.91 -0.10
CA PRO A 305 14.69 6.46 -1.43
C PRO A 305 15.36 5.12 -1.83
N ALA A 306 15.03 4.58 -3.01
CA ALA A 306 15.72 3.41 -3.57
C ALA A 306 17.24 3.67 -3.73
N ARG A 307 18.05 2.64 -3.92
CA ARG A 307 19.52 2.80 -4.05
C ARG A 307 19.93 3.69 -5.22
N GLN A 308 20.97 4.49 -5.00
CA GLN A 308 21.45 5.48 -5.99
C GLN A 308 21.83 4.84 -7.33
N GLU A 309 22.34 3.61 -7.31
CA GLU A 309 22.84 2.88 -8.48
C GLU A 309 21.78 2.62 -9.56
N TYR A 310 20.49 2.61 -9.20
CA TYR A 310 19.40 2.32 -10.14
C TYR A 310 18.14 3.16 -9.92
N ARG A 311 18.11 4.07 -8.93
CA ARG A 311 16.96 4.93 -8.62
C ARG A 311 16.43 5.69 -9.84
N ALA A 312 17.32 6.30 -10.61
CA ALA A 312 16.95 7.05 -11.82
C ALA A 312 16.34 6.13 -12.89
N GLU A 313 16.87 4.92 -13.06
CA GLU A 313 16.35 3.90 -13.98
C GLU A 313 14.93 3.48 -13.56
N LEU A 314 14.70 3.23 -12.26
CA LEU A 314 13.37 2.93 -11.72
C LEU A 314 12.37 4.06 -11.98
N GLY A 315 12.77 5.31 -11.72
CA GLY A 315 11.94 6.48 -11.99
C GLY A 315 11.54 6.57 -13.46
N ALA A 316 12.51 6.39 -14.37
CA ALA A 316 12.26 6.42 -15.81
C ALA A 316 11.36 5.26 -16.28
N HIS A 317 11.47 4.07 -15.71
CA HIS A 317 10.56 2.96 -16.01
C HIS A 317 9.15 3.22 -15.49
N ALA A 318 9.03 3.68 -14.24
CA ALA A 318 7.77 4.01 -13.62
C ALA A 318 7.02 5.10 -14.37
N GLU A 319 7.72 6.12 -14.87
CA GLU A 319 7.13 7.19 -15.68
C GLU A 319 6.54 6.66 -17.00
N ARG A 320 7.26 5.77 -17.71
CA ARG A 320 6.75 5.17 -18.96
C ARG A 320 5.52 4.31 -18.71
N ILE A 321 5.52 3.53 -17.64
CA ILE A 321 4.35 2.73 -17.22
C ILE A 321 3.18 3.66 -16.87
N ALA A 322 3.41 4.71 -16.08
CA ALA A 322 2.39 5.66 -15.69
C ALA A 322 1.76 6.37 -16.90
N ARG A 323 2.57 6.71 -17.92
CA ARG A 323 2.09 7.27 -19.18
C ARG A 323 1.10 6.36 -19.92
N ILE A 324 1.41 5.06 -20.03
CA ILE A 324 0.51 4.09 -20.67
C ILE A 324 -0.78 3.94 -19.86
N LEU A 325 -0.68 3.79 -18.54
CA LEU A 325 -1.85 3.65 -17.66
C LEU A 325 -2.73 4.90 -17.66
N ALA A 326 -2.13 6.09 -17.70
CA ALA A 326 -2.84 7.36 -17.83
C ALA A 326 -3.60 7.43 -19.16
N GLY A 327 -2.97 7.00 -20.26
CA GLY A 327 -3.63 6.90 -21.58
C GLY A 327 -4.81 5.92 -21.61
N ARG A 328 -4.86 4.96 -20.67
CA ARG A 328 -5.98 4.02 -20.47
C ARG A 328 -7.04 4.53 -19.47
N GLY A 329 -6.85 5.73 -18.91
CA GLY A 329 -7.80 6.34 -17.97
C GLY A 329 -7.66 5.87 -16.52
N VAL A 330 -6.54 5.26 -16.13
CA VAL A 330 -6.27 4.92 -14.73
C VAL A 330 -6.17 6.20 -13.90
N VAL A 331 -6.76 6.20 -12.71
CA VAL A 331 -6.69 7.31 -11.73
C VAL A 331 -6.19 6.76 -10.40
N GLY A 332 -5.48 7.57 -9.63
CA GLY A 332 -5.07 7.24 -8.27
C GLY A 332 -3.60 6.91 -8.11
N LEU A 333 -3.26 6.32 -6.97
CA LEU A 333 -1.90 5.88 -6.63
C LEU A 333 -1.75 4.40 -6.92
N PHE A 334 -0.56 4.02 -7.37
CA PHE A 334 -0.21 2.63 -7.60
C PHE A 334 1.28 2.39 -7.40
N GLY A 335 1.60 1.20 -6.89
CA GLY A 335 2.97 0.73 -6.73
C GLY A 335 3.43 -0.01 -7.98
N ILE A 336 4.73 0.05 -8.27
CA ILE A 336 5.36 -0.71 -9.34
C ILE A 336 6.59 -1.38 -8.72
N ASP A 337 6.59 -2.71 -8.69
CA ASP A 337 7.66 -3.48 -8.07
C ASP A 337 8.63 -3.96 -9.16
N PHE A 338 9.92 -3.92 -8.84
CA PHE A 338 11.00 -4.30 -9.74
C PHE A 338 11.94 -5.30 -9.07
N PHE A 339 12.67 -6.04 -9.89
CA PHE A 339 13.90 -6.72 -9.49
C PHE A 339 15.09 -5.88 -9.96
N ALA A 340 16.05 -5.61 -9.09
CA ALA A 340 17.34 -5.04 -9.47
C ALA A 340 18.42 -6.12 -9.39
N VAL A 341 18.89 -6.55 -10.57
CA VAL A 341 19.87 -7.63 -10.72
C VAL A 341 21.24 -7.03 -10.99
N LYS A 342 22.26 -7.44 -10.23
CA LYS A 342 23.64 -7.03 -10.49
C LYS A 342 24.12 -7.60 -11.82
N THR A 343 24.74 -6.76 -12.64
CA THR A 343 25.39 -7.14 -13.90
C THR A 343 26.81 -6.59 -13.97
N ASP A 344 27.60 -6.99 -14.96
CA ASP A 344 28.93 -6.42 -15.21
C ASP A 344 28.89 -4.91 -15.46
N GLY A 345 27.78 -4.41 -16.02
CA GLY A 345 27.55 -2.99 -16.32
C GLY A 345 26.90 -2.18 -15.20
N GLY A 346 26.67 -2.76 -14.02
CA GLY A 346 25.99 -2.08 -12.91
C GLY A 346 24.81 -2.88 -12.37
N TYR A 347 23.61 -2.32 -12.43
CA TYR A 347 22.36 -3.02 -12.15
C TYR A 347 21.48 -2.96 -13.39
N ARG A 348 20.64 -3.98 -13.55
CA ARG A 348 19.54 -3.97 -14.51
C ARG A 348 18.25 -4.10 -13.72
N THR A 349 17.30 -3.22 -13.99
CA THR A 349 15.97 -3.31 -13.37
C THR A 349 15.00 -4.06 -14.29
N LEU A 350 14.19 -4.94 -13.71
CA LEU A 350 13.20 -5.76 -14.40
C LEU A 350 11.85 -5.57 -13.72
N LEU A 351 10.79 -5.31 -14.48
CA LEU A 351 9.44 -5.23 -13.92
C LEU A 351 9.04 -6.57 -13.29
N CYS A 352 8.57 -6.52 -12.04
CA CYS A 352 8.01 -7.65 -11.32
C CYS A 352 6.48 -7.64 -11.36
N GLU A 353 5.85 -6.55 -10.90
CA GLU A 353 4.40 -6.39 -10.93
C GLU A 353 3.96 -4.92 -10.82
N ILE A 354 2.69 -4.65 -11.15
CA ILE A 354 2.04 -3.35 -10.99
C ILE A 354 0.88 -3.54 -10.02
N ASN A 355 0.86 -2.77 -8.95
CA ASN A 355 -0.18 -2.81 -7.91
C ASN A 355 -1.09 -1.58 -8.03
N LEU A 356 -2.21 -1.71 -8.77
CA LEU A 356 -3.21 -0.65 -9.00
C LEU A 356 -4.08 -0.37 -7.76
N ARG A 357 -3.45 0.06 -6.67
CA ARG A 357 -4.06 0.37 -5.37
C ARG A 357 -3.06 1.07 -4.45
N ILE A 358 -3.56 1.56 -3.31
CA ILE A 358 -2.69 1.95 -2.19
C ILE A 358 -1.95 0.70 -1.67
N GLY A 359 -0.64 0.82 -1.46
CA GLY A 359 0.25 -0.26 -1.06
C GLY A 359 0.99 -0.02 0.26
N GLY A 360 1.81 -0.99 0.64
CA GLY A 360 2.62 -0.93 1.87
C GLY A 360 3.67 0.20 1.87
N THR A 361 4.08 0.69 0.70
CA THR A 361 5.01 1.82 0.56
C THR A 361 4.31 3.18 0.46
N THR A 362 2.98 3.21 0.30
CA THR A 362 2.20 4.44 0.17
C THR A 362 2.05 5.17 1.50
N HIS A 363 1.71 4.45 2.57
CA HIS A 363 1.47 5.09 3.87
C HIS A 363 2.75 5.63 4.55
N PRO A 364 3.94 5.01 4.46
CA PRO A 364 5.16 5.61 4.98
C PRO A 364 5.55 6.86 4.20
N PHE A 365 5.36 6.83 2.87
CA PHE A 365 5.54 8.02 2.03
C PHE A 365 4.59 9.14 2.43
N GLY A 366 3.29 8.85 2.55
CA GLY A 366 2.28 9.83 2.97
C GLY A 366 2.53 10.40 4.36
N ALA A 367 2.89 9.54 5.32
CA ALA A 367 3.29 9.97 6.67
C ALA A 367 4.50 10.90 6.60
N ALA A 368 5.58 10.50 5.93
CA ALA A 368 6.79 11.31 5.82
C ALA A 368 6.53 12.64 5.12
N LEU A 369 5.82 12.64 3.99
CA LEU A 369 5.47 13.83 3.23
C LEU A 369 4.67 14.83 4.09
N LEU A 370 3.62 14.36 4.77
CA LEU A 370 2.69 15.23 5.49
C LEU A 370 3.24 15.74 6.83
N THR A 371 3.95 14.92 7.60
CA THR A 371 4.53 15.36 8.90
C THR A 371 5.71 16.30 8.70
N THR A 372 6.52 16.07 7.67
CA THR A 372 7.65 16.94 7.35
C THR A 372 7.25 18.21 6.60
N GLY A 373 6.20 18.14 5.77
CA GLY A 373 5.91 19.20 4.79
C GLY A 373 7.01 19.32 3.73
N ALA A 374 7.70 18.21 3.43
CA ALA A 374 8.64 18.14 2.32
C ALA A 374 7.90 18.13 0.98
N SER A 375 8.65 18.39 -0.10
CA SER A 375 8.20 18.21 -1.48
C SER A 375 9.10 17.19 -2.18
N TYR A 376 8.54 16.41 -3.10
CA TYR A 376 9.36 15.48 -3.89
C TYR A 376 10.14 16.24 -4.97
N ASP A 377 11.46 16.07 -4.97
CA ASP A 377 12.34 16.60 -5.99
C ASP A 377 12.63 15.51 -7.04
N PRO A 378 12.16 15.67 -8.30
CA PRO A 378 12.38 14.70 -9.35
C PRO A 378 13.82 14.62 -9.83
N GLU A 379 14.68 15.62 -9.58
CA GLU A 379 16.09 15.58 -9.97
C GLU A 379 16.91 14.69 -9.03
N SER A 380 16.76 14.89 -7.72
CA SER A 380 17.43 14.05 -6.71
C SER A 380 16.67 12.75 -6.39
N HIS A 381 15.41 12.65 -6.83
CA HIS A 381 14.46 11.59 -6.48
C HIS A 381 14.30 11.41 -4.96
N THR A 382 14.32 12.52 -4.21
CA THR A 382 14.20 12.54 -2.75
C THR A 382 13.08 13.47 -2.30
N LEU A 383 12.66 13.35 -1.04
CA LEU A 383 11.85 14.38 -0.39
C LEU A 383 12.78 15.48 0.12
N VAL A 384 12.43 16.74 -0.08
CA VAL A 384 13.23 17.90 0.36
C VAL A 384 12.37 18.86 1.17
N HIS A 385 12.85 19.24 2.35
CA HIS A 385 12.25 20.27 3.20
C HIS A 385 13.31 21.31 3.56
N ALA A 386 13.06 22.58 3.23
CA ALA A 386 13.99 23.70 3.48
C ALA A 386 15.44 23.41 3.01
N GLY A 387 15.59 22.78 1.85
CA GLY A 387 16.89 22.40 1.28
C GLY A 387 17.56 21.17 1.90
N ARG A 388 16.93 20.52 2.88
CA ARG A 388 17.42 19.27 3.47
C ARG A 388 16.69 18.07 2.90
N PRO A 389 17.41 17.02 2.45
CA PRO A 389 16.78 15.79 2.01
C PRO A 389 16.16 15.06 3.20
N LYS A 390 15.10 14.30 2.96
CA LYS A 390 14.44 13.43 3.93
C LYS A 390 14.52 11.99 3.46
N HIS A 391 14.93 11.14 4.38
CA HIS A 391 15.04 9.70 4.23
C HIS A 391 14.12 9.04 5.25
N TYR A 392 13.67 7.82 4.96
CA TYR A 392 12.96 7.06 5.98
C TYR A 392 13.18 5.55 5.88
N VAL A 393 13.02 4.87 7.01
CA VAL A 393 12.90 3.41 7.10
C VAL A 393 11.60 3.09 7.82
N ALA A 394 10.77 2.24 7.22
CA ALA A 394 9.45 1.91 7.71
C ALA A 394 9.26 0.41 7.87
N THR A 395 8.46 0.01 8.84
CA THR A 395 8.02 -1.38 9.02
C THR A 395 6.57 -1.43 9.47
N ASP A 396 5.89 -2.48 9.03
CA ASP A 396 4.52 -2.82 9.42
C ASP A 396 4.49 -4.02 10.39
N ASN A 397 5.67 -4.52 10.75
CA ASN A 397 5.86 -5.81 11.38
C ASN A 397 6.71 -5.72 12.66
N CYS A 398 6.62 -4.59 13.37
CA CYS A 398 7.14 -4.51 14.72
C CYS A 398 6.21 -5.26 15.66
N ALA A 399 6.48 -6.56 15.86
CA ALA A 399 5.82 -7.41 16.83
C ALA A 399 6.74 -7.69 18.02
N ALA A 400 6.24 -7.48 19.23
CA ALA A 400 6.94 -7.80 20.47
C ALA A 400 5.94 -8.28 21.53
N PRO A 401 6.16 -9.45 22.18
CA PRO A 401 5.28 -9.94 23.23
C PRO A 401 5.05 -8.95 24.38
N ALA A 402 6.08 -8.15 24.70
CA ALA A 402 6.08 -7.10 25.72
C ALA A 402 5.07 -5.96 25.47
N LEU A 403 4.61 -5.80 24.21
CA LEU A 403 3.62 -4.79 23.86
C LEU A 403 2.18 -5.27 24.09
N ARG A 404 1.97 -6.58 24.21
CA ARG A 404 0.61 -7.13 24.39
C ARG A 404 0.04 -6.65 25.73
N GLY A 405 -1.20 -6.18 25.70
CA GLY A 405 -1.89 -5.62 26.87
C GLY A 405 -1.61 -4.14 27.12
N ARG A 406 -0.60 -3.53 26.48
CA ARG A 406 -0.40 -2.08 26.53
C ARG A 406 -1.44 -1.35 25.69
N THR A 407 -1.76 -0.13 26.08
CA THR A 407 -2.60 0.79 25.32
C THR A 407 -1.78 1.54 24.27
N PRO A 408 -2.41 2.04 23.18
CA PRO A 408 -1.76 2.93 22.23
C PRO A 408 -1.06 4.13 22.89
N GLY A 409 -1.74 4.79 23.85
CA GLY A 409 -1.22 5.95 24.56
C GLY A 409 0.05 5.67 25.37
N GLU A 410 0.14 4.52 26.03
CA GLU A 410 1.35 4.10 26.77
C GLU A 410 2.55 3.90 25.84
N VAL A 411 2.33 3.33 24.65
CA VAL A 411 3.40 3.10 23.67
C VAL A 411 3.84 4.42 23.01
N VAL A 412 2.90 5.30 22.67
CA VAL A 412 3.21 6.66 22.19
C VAL A 412 4.05 7.42 23.22
N LYS A 413 3.63 7.39 24.50
CA LYS A 413 4.36 8.02 25.59
C LYS A 413 5.76 7.43 25.77
N LEU A 414 5.90 6.11 25.72
CA LEU A 414 7.21 5.44 25.79
C LEU A 414 8.17 5.94 24.70
N VAL A 415 7.70 5.98 23.45
CA VAL A 415 8.53 6.45 22.32
C VAL A 415 8.91 7.92 22.50
N HIS A 416 8.00 8.75 23.00
CA HIS A 416 8.27 10.16 23.30
C HIS A 416 9.30 10.33 24.43
N ASP A 417 9.12 9.63 25.55
CA ASP A 417 9.99 9.73 26.75
C ASP A 417 11.44 9.29 26.43
N GLU A 418 11.63 8.39 25.46
CA GLU A 418 12.93 7.95 24.96
C GLU A 418 13.54 8.89 23.91
N GLY A 419 12.89 10.03 23.63
CA GLY A 419 13.34 11.00 22.64
C GLY A 419 13.31 10.45 21.20
N LEU A 420 12.42 9.49 20.93
CA LEU A 420 12.26 8.85 19.63
C LEU A 420 11.03 9.34 18.87
N GLY A 421 10.16 10.14 19.51
CA GLY A 421 9.01 10.78 18.86
C GLY A 421 9.43 11.69 17.71
N PHE A 422 8.49 12.02 16.83
CA PHE A 422 8.73 13.00 15.77
C PHE A 422 8.92 14.41 16.36
N ASP A 423 10.02 15.06 15.99
CA ASP A 423 10.35 16.43 16.35
C ASP A 423 9.91 17.42 15.25
N ARG A 424 9.15 18.44 15.64
CA ARG A 424 8.57 19.41 14.69
C ARG A 424 9.58 20.42 14.17
N GLU A 425 10.68 20.67 14.88
CA GLU A 425 11.70 21.64 14.52
C GLU A 425 12.67 21.03 13.49
N SER A 426 13.23 19.86 13.79
CA SER A 426 14.11 19.12 12.88
C SER A 426 13.36 18.45 11.73
N ARG A 427 12.05 18.18 11.91
CA ARG A 427 11.24 17.35 11.01
C ARG A 427 11.85 15.94 10.87
N THR A 428 12.32 15.36 11.96
CA THR A 428 12.88 14.00 12.04
C THR A 428 12.27 13.23 13.23
N GLY A 429 12.48 11.93 13.32
CA GLY A 429 11.94 11.06 14.38
C GLY A 429 10.89 10.07 13.86
N ASN A 430 10.14 9.44 14.77
CA ASN A 430 9.23 8.33 14.42
C ASN A 430 7.76 8.74 14.34
N VAL A 431 7.11 8.28 13.27
CA VAL A 431 5.65 8.32 13.10
C VAL A 431 5.09 6.90 13.22
N LEU A 432 4.32 6.63 14.26
CA LEU A 432 3.74 5.32 14.54
C LEU A 432 2.44 5.11 13.74
N HIS A 433 2.14 3.87 13.38
CA HIS A 433 0.92 3.49 12.68
C HIS A 433 0.44 2.10 13.08
N MET A 434 -0.83 1.79 12.78
CA MET A 434 -1.49 0.54 13.19
C MET A 434 -1.43 0.30 14.71
N LEU A 435 -1.65 1.36 15.47
CA LEU A 435 -1.59 1.36 16.93
C LEU A 435 -2.69 0.51 17.57
N GLY A 436 -3.86 0.35 16.92
CA GLY A 436 -4.91 -0.57 17.39
C GLY A 436 -4.48 -2.04 17.44
N GLY A 437 -3.37 -2.39 16.78
CA GLY A 437 -2.78 -3.73 16.85
C GLY A 437 -2.05 -4.04 18.16
N ILE A 438 -1.71 -3.01 18.95
CA ILE A 438 -0.83 -3.14 20.13
C ILE A 438 -1.46 -4.03 21.19
N THR A 439 -2.65 -3.68 21.68
CA THR A 439 -3.21 -4.30 22.88
C THR A 439 -3.44 -5.81 22.69
N LYS A 440 -4.04 -6.20 21.56
CA LYS A 440 -4.37 -7.60 21.27
C LYS A 440 -3.19 -8.40 20.74
N TYR A 441 -2.45 -7.84 19.79
CA TYR A 441 -1.45 -8.59 19.03
C TYR A 441 0.00 -8.32 19.49
N GLY A 442 0.24 -7.23 20.22
CA GLY A 442 1.59 -6.75 20.52
C GLY A 442 2.31 -6.30 19.24
N LYS A 443 1.56 -5.76 18.27
CA LYS A 443 2.04 -5.42 16.93
C LYS A 443 1.67 -3.99 16.58
N LEU A 444 2.61 -3.26 16.00
CA LEU A 444 2.41 -1.96 15.36
C LEU A 444 3.36 -1.82 14.17
N GLY A 445 3.24 -0.71 13.45
CA GLY A 445 4.26 -0.25 12.53
C GLY A 445 4.72 1.17 12.86
N PHE A 446 5.78 1.59 12.21
CA PHE A 446 6.28 2.97 12.30
C PHE A 446 7.14 3.33 11.10
N THR A 447 7.30 4.65 10.88
CA THR A 447 8.16 5.26 9.87
C THR A 447 9.18 6.16 10.58
N SER A 448 10.45 5.79 10.51
CA SER A 448 11.57 6.53 11.10
C SER A 448 12.13 7.49 10.06
N ILE A 449 12.02 8.80 10.29
CA ILE A 449 12.38 9.85 9.32
C ILE A 449 13.66 10.55 9.78
N GLY A 450 14.64 10.71 8.89
CA GLY A 450 15.91 11.40 9.16
C GLY A 450 16.32 12.32 8.01
N ASP A 451 17.32 13.18 8.26
CA ASP A 451 17.97 14.03 7.24
C ASP A 451 18.94 13.21 6.37
N SER A 452 19.34 12.01 6.81
CA SER A 452 20.15 11.06 6.04
C SER A 452 19.64 9.63 6.16
N ALA A 453 20.11 8.74 5.27
CA ALA A 453 19.78 7.32 5.34
C ALA A 453 20.29 6.67 6.64
N GLU A 454 21.46 7.10 7.12
CA GLU A 454 22.07 6.63 8.37
C GLU A 454 21.26 7.05 9.59
N GLU A 455 20.80 8.31 9.64
CA GLU A 455 19.96 8.79 10.73
C GLU A 455 18.62 8.04 10.78
N ALA A 456 17.96 7.88 9.63
CA ALA A 456 16.71 7.13 9.54
C ALA A 456 16.87 5.67 9.97
N ALA A 457 17.96 5.01 9.56
CA ALA A 457 18.27 3.64 9.96
C ALA A 457 18.58 3.51 11.46
N GLU A 458 19.30 4.48 12.04
CA GLU A 458 19.63 4.49 13.46
C GLU A 458 18.37 4.73 14.32
N LEU A 459 17.52 5.69 13.93
CA LEU A 459 16.20 5.90 14.56
C LEU A 459 15.36 4.62 14.51
N HIS A 460 15.33 3.94 13.35
CA HIS A 460 14.59 2.70 13.19
C HIS A 460 15.11 1.59 14.11
N ARG A 461 16.44 1.41 14.15
CA ARG A 461 17.09 0.41 15.00
C ARG A 461 16.82 0.68 16.49
N ARG A 462 16.99 1.92 16.95
CA ARG A 462 16.71 2.32 18.35
C ARG A 462 15.27 2.08 18.72
N THR A 463 14.32 2.44 17.85
CA THR A 463 12.89 2.25 18.06
C THR A 463 12.52 0.76 18.17
N LEU A 464 13.07 -0.10 17.29
CA LEU A 464 12.90 -1.55 17.40
C LEU A 464 13.43 -2.09 18.74
N VAL A 465 14.59 -1.63 19.18
CA VAL A 465 15.21 -2.06 20.44
C VAL A 465 14.33 -1.64 21.63
N THR A 466 13.95 -0.36 21.71
CA THR A 466 13.09 0.18 22.78
C THR A 466 11.76 -0.57 22.88
N LEU A 467 11.08 -0.79 21.76
CA LEU A 467 9.78 -1.47 21.71
C LEU A 467 9.86 -2.99 21.99
N ARG A 468 11.04 -3.61 21.83
CA ARG A 468 11.26 -5.03 22.12
C ARG A 468 11.77 -5.31 23.54
N GLN A 469 12.45 -4.34 24.16
CA GLN A 469 13.12 -4.52 25.46
C GLN A 469 12.25 -4.17 26.67
N THR A 470 11.05 -3.63 26.49
CA THR A 470 10.17 -3.21 27.59
C THR A 470 9.50 -4.41 28.27
N ALA A 471 10.27 -5.18 29.04
CA ALA A 471 9.81 -6.20 29.99
C ALA A 471 9.81 -5.64 31.42
#